data_AF-A0A935PI64-F1
#
_entry.id   AF-A0A935PI64-F1
#
_cell.length_a   1.000
_cell.length_b   1.000
_cell.length_c   1.000
_cell.angle_alpha   90.00
_cell.angle_beta   90.00
_cell.angle_gamma   90.00
#
_symmetry.space_group_name_H-M   'P 1'
#
loop_
_entity.id
_entity.type
_entity.pdbx_description
1 polymer ?
#
loop_
_entity_poly.entity_id
_entity_poly.type
_entity_poly.pdbx_seq_one_letter_code
_entity_poly.pdbx_strand_id
1 'polypeptide(L)'
;MRVLTLGWELPPHFAGGAGIVSAALAESASKSGHAVTYLMPSGPDSADDERFQLIVASHHGAPMHLGRITSGLQAYDGTRLTEELPGPAHTSSFAGPRRLYGPALLDEVATFSEQAVAAIQETGLSFDVIHAHDWTTWPAGLALRQALGIPLVIHVHITEYDKTGDQSADPAVLAIESEGMQRADRVIAVSRRIAQSCIDRYGVAPEQIRVVYNALEPLGKARRRRHGKTVLFLVG
;
A
#
# COMPACT_ATOMS: atom_id res chain seq x y z
N MET A 1 -20.82 12.15 2.28
CA MET A 1 -20.31 11.10 3.18
C MET A 1 -18.89 11.45 3.59
N ARG A 2 -18.42 10.85 4.68
CA ARG A 2 -17.07 10.95 5.23
C ARG A 2 -16.31 9.68 4.88
N VAL A 3 -15.30 9.79 4.03
CA VAL A 3 -14.56 8.66 3.45
C VAL A 3 -13.17 8.66 4.05
N LEU A 4 -12.81 7.54 4.67
CA LEU A 4 -11.44 7.27 5.10
C LEU A 4 -10.72 6.48 4.01
N THR A 5 -9.87 7.14 3.23
CA THR A 5 -9.10 6.52 2.15
C THR A 5 -7.73 6.10 2.66
N LEU A 6 -7.35 4.83 2.49
CA LEU A 6 -6.02 4.33 2.83
C LEU A 6 -5.21 4.15 1.55
N GLY A 7 -4.03 4.74 1.52
CA GLY A 7 -3.10 4.58 0.40
C GLY A 7 -1.65 4.52 0.85
N TRP A 8 -0.87 3.65 0.21
CA TRP A 8 0.54 3.47 0.53
C TRP A 8 1.42 4.64 0.07
N GLU A 9 1.06 5.24 -1.06
CA GLU A 9 1.80 6.32 -1.69
C GLU A 9 0.88 7.51 -1.97
N LEU A 10 1.47 8.70 -1.98
CA LEU A 10 0.78 9.93 -2.35
C LEU A 10 1.72 10.85 -3.15
N PRO A 11 1.37 11.19 -4.41
CA PRO A 11 2.10 12.20 -5.16
C PRO A 11 1.97 13.59 -4.51
N PRO A 12 3.02 14.43 -4.51
CA PRO A 12 4.29 14.26 -5.24
C PRO A 12 5.39 13.48 -4.49
N HIS A 13 5.15 13.06 -3.25
CA HIS A 13 6.18 12.50 -2.37
C HIS A 13 6.61 11.09 -2.77
N PHE A 14 5.66 10.25 -3.22
CA PHE A 14 5.90 8.90 -3.74
C PHE A 14 5.01 8.65 -4.96
N ALA A 15 5.55 8.02 -6.02
CA ALA A 15 4.84 7.90 -7.28
C ALA A 15 5.06 6.56 -8.02
N GLY A 16 4.25 5.57 -7.67
CA GLY A 16 3.84 4.44 -8.50
C GLY A 16 2.46 4.65 -9.13
N GLY A 17 2.07 3.80 -10.08
CA GLY A 17 0.80 3.91 -10.79
C GLY A 17 -0.43 3.85 -9.87
N ALA A 18 -0.40 3.00 -8.84
CA ALA A 18 -1.48 2.86 -7.85
C ALA A 18 -1.65 4.13 -6.99
N GLY A 19 -0.57 4.77 -6.57
CA GLY A 19 -0.60 6.02 -5.79
C GLY A 19 -1.22 7.18 -6.56
N ILE A 20 -0.93 7.29 -7.86
CA ILE A 20 -1.55 8.32 -8.73
C ILE A 20 -3.07 8.12 -8.80
N VAL A 21 -3.52 6.88 -9.01
CA VAL A 21 -4.95 6.59 -9.11
C VAL A 21 -5.65 6.79 -7.77
N SER A 22 -5.06 6.32 -6.67
CA SER A 22 -5.58 6.51 -5.31
C SER A 22 -5.79 8.01 -5.00
N ALA A 23 -4.78 8.84 -5.27
CA ALA A 23 -4.86 10.28 -5.07
C ALA A 23 -5.93 10.94 -5.95
N ALA A 24 -6.00 10.57 -7.24
CA ALA A 24 -7.00 11.11 -8.16
C ALA A 24 -8.44 10.73 -7.75
N LEU A 25 -8.65 9.51 -7.27
CA LEU A 25 -9.94 9.06 -6.76
C LEU A 25 -10.34 9.80 -5.49
N ALA A 26 -9.41 9.96 -4.54
CA ALA A 26 -9.63 10.74 -3.33
C ALA A 26 -9.99 12.21 -3.65
N GLU A 27 -9.26 12.84 -4.58
CA GLU A 27 -9.52 14.20 -5.02
C GLU A 27 -10.87 14.33 -5.75
N SER A 28 -11.21 13.37 -6.62
CA SER A 28 -12.50 13.37 -7.32
C SER A 28 -13.69 13.19 -6.36
N ALA A 29 -13.54 12.35 -5.34
CA ALA A 29 -14.54 12.18 -4.28
C ALA A 29 -14.70 13.48 -3.46
N SER A 30 -13.59 14.13 -3.10
CA SER A 30 -13.58 15.44 -2.42
C SER A 30 -14.33 16.50 -3.24
N LYS A 31 -13.99 16.64 -4.54
CA LYS A 31 -14.65 17.54 -5.49
C LYS A 31 -16.15 17.25 -5.69
N SER A 32 -16.57 16.01 -5.48
CA SER A 32 -17.98 15.60 -5.55
C SER A 32 -18.76 15.88 -4.25
N GLY A 33 -18.14 16.57 -3.27
CA GLY A 33 -18.78 16.97 -2.02
C GLY A 33 -18.71 15.92 -0.90
N HIS A 34 -17.78 14.97 -0.98
CA HIS A 34 -17.50 14.05 0.12
C HIS A 34 -16.36 14.59 0.99
N ALA A 35 -16.46 14.42 2.30
CA ALA A 35 -15.36 14.74 3.21
C ALA A 35 -14.35 13.58 3.15
N VAL A 36 -13.19 13.80 2.54
CA VAL A 36 -12.17 12.76 2.38
C VAL A 36 -11.04 13.00 3.36
N THR A 37 -10.69 11.96 4.08
CA THR A 37 -9.47 11.88 4.89
C THR A 37 -8.59 10.77 4.32
N TYR A 38 -7.37 11.12 3.93
CA TYR A 38 -6.39 10.20 3.37
C TYR A 38 -5.42 9.78 4.45
N LEU A 39 -5.26 8.48 4.67
CA LEU A 39 -4.34 7.90 5.64
C LEU A 39 -3.23 7.14 4.91
N MET A 40 -1.98 7.47 5.24
CA MET A 40 -0.80 6.83 4.66
C MET A 40 0.24 6.48 5.74
N PRO A 41 1.13 5.50 5.51
CA PRO A 41 2.10 5.05 6.51
C PRO A 41 3.12 6.12 6.87
N SER A 42 3.71 6.76 5.86
CA SER A 42 4.79 7.75 6.03
C SER A 42 4.66 8.82 4.95
N GLY A 43 4.90 10.08 5.33
CA GLY A 43 4.67 11.24 4.47
C GLY A 43 5.50 12.43 4.93
N PRO A 44 5.33 13.61 4.30
CA PRO A 44 5.98 14.84 4.74
C PRO A 44 5.53 15.23 6.16
N ASP A 45 6.42 15.85 6.93
CA ASP A 45 6.15 16.31 8.32
C ASP A 45 4.92 17.23 8.41
N SER A 46 4.69 18.06 7.37
CA SER A 46 3.47 18.86 7.25
C SER A 46 2.39 18.06 6.52
N ALA A 47 1.36 17.64 7.25
CA ALA A 47 0.21 16.89 6.74
C ALA A 47 -0.83 17.75 6.00
N ASP A 48 -0.41 18.88 5.43
CA ASP A 48 -1.31 19.78 4.71
C ASP A 48 -1.32 19.43 3.21
N ASP A 49 -2.42 18.85 2.76
CA ASP A 49 -2.76 18.70 1.34
C ASP A 49 -4.03 19.51 1.05
N GLU A 50 -3.98 20.38 0.04
CA GLU A 50 -5.12 21.26 -0.30
C GLU A 50 -6.31 20.46 -0.87
N ARG A 51 -6.10 19.20 -1.29
CA ARG A 51 -7.13 18.37 -1.97
C ARG A 51 -8.06 17.66 -0.99
N PHE A 52 -7.55 17.28 0.17
CA PHE A 52 -8.24 16.52 1.22
C PHE A 52 -7.42 16.51 2.52
N GLN A 53 -8.06 16.16 3.63
CA GLN A 53 -7.35 16.04 4.90
C GLN A 53 -6.37 14.86 4.85
N LEU A 54 -5.10 15.08 5.19
CA LEU A 54 -4.08 14.03 5.20
C LEU A 54 -3.71 13.66 6.65
N ILE A 55 -3.57 12.36 6.90
CA ILE A 55 -3.06 11.80 8.15
C ILE A 55 -1.89 10.88 7.80
N VAL A 56 -0.76 11.10 8.48
CA VAL A 56 0.45 10.29 8.34
C VAL A 56 0.61 9.44 9.58
N ALA A 57 0.40 8.12 9.47
CA ALA A 57 0.33 7.22 10.62
C ALA A 57 1.59 7.25 11.47
N SER A 58 2.78 7.41 10.88
CA SER A 58 4.05 7.51 11.60
C SER A 58 4.20 8.75 12.49
N HIS A 59 3.32 9.75 12.37
CA HIS A 59 3.31 10.93 13.25
C HIS A 59 2.43 10.74 14.49
N HIS A 60 1.73 9.61 14.56
CA HIS A 60 0.74 9.30 15.58
C HIS A 60 1.13 8.03 16.34
N GLY A 61 0.71 7.94 17.60
CA GLY A 61 1.21 6.95 18.54
C GLY A 61 2.52 7.38 19.22
N ALA A 62 2.70 6.90 20.46
CA ALA A 62 3.96 7.08 21.18
C ALA A 62 5.13 6.62 20.30
N PRO A 63 6.33 7.24 20.39
CA PRO A 63 7.50 6.74 19.70
C PRO A 63 7.71 5.30 20.13
N MET A 64 7.28 4.36 19.29
CA MET A 64 7.69 2.98 19.45
C MET A 64 9.18 3.04 19.21
N HIS A 65 9.95 2.96 20.30
CA HIS A 65 11.37 2.69 20.20
C HIS A 65 11.47 1.42 19.37
N LEU A 66 11.84 1.58 18.09
CA LEU A 66 12.30 0.49 17.26
C LEU A 66 13.66 0.07 17.83
N GLY A 67 13.61 -0.54 19.02
CA GLY A 67 14.71 -1.25 19.59
C GLY A 67 14.89 -2.47 18.73
N ARG A 68 15.85 -2.42 17.80
CA ARG A 68 16.49 -3.65 17.33
C ARG A 68 17.10 -4.29 18.57
N ILE A 69 16.35 -5.20 19.19
CA ILE A 69 16.97 -6.20 20.05
C ILE A 69 17.69 -7.12 19.08
N THR A 70 19.00 -6.96 18.98
CA THR A 70 19.86 -8.04 18.47
C THR A 70 19.60 -9.21 19.40
N SER A 71 18.78 -10.15 18.96
CA SER A 71 18.57 -11.40 19.68
C SER A 71 19.95 -12.02 19.94
N GLY A 72 20.30 -12.13 21.21
CA GLY A 72 21.43 -12.92 21.69
C GLY A 72 21.08 -14.40 21.85
N LEU A 73 19.99 -14.89 21.23
CA LEU A 73 19.73 -16.33 21.15
C LEU A 73 20.70 -16.94 20.14
N GLN A 74 21.84 -17.37 20.65
CA GLN A 74 22.65 -18.40 20.04
C GLN A 74 21.80 -19.68 19.94
N ALA A 75 21.51 -20.11 18.71
CA ALA A 75 21.21 -21.51 18.46
C ALA A 75 22.46 -22.31 18.84
N TYR A 76 22.26 -23.39 19.60
CA TYR A 76 23.32 -24.25 20.11
C TYR A 76 24.30 -24.70 19.02
N ASP A 77 25.57 -24.71 19.44
CA ASP A 77 26.81 -25.16 18.81
C ASP A 77 26.68 -26.46 17.99
N GLY A 78 27.37 -26.51 16.85
CA GLY A 78 27.36 -27.68 15.98
C GLY A 78 28.07 -27.56 14.62
N THR A 79 29.36 -27.24 14.63
CA THR A 79 30.38 -27.57 13.59
C THR A 79 30.64 -26.59 12.43
N ARG A 80 31.77 -25.87 12.58
CA ARG A 80 32.77 -25.40 11.59
C ARG A 80 32.43 -24.25 10.62
N LEU A 81 32.75 -23.05 11.12
CA LEU A 81 33.72 -22.06 10.59
C LEU A 81 33.97 -22.03 9.07
N THR A 82 33.53 -20.95 8.42
CA THR A 82 34.45 -20.01 7.76
C THR A 82 34.05 -18.59 8.15
N GLU A 83 34.99 -17.87 8.75
CA GLU A 83 34.87 -16.48 9.17
C GLU A 83 34.97 -15.54 7.96
N GLU A 84 34.02 -14.64 7.80
CA GLU A 84 34.30 -13.30 7.27
C GLU A 84 33.68 -12.27 8.22
N LEU A 85 34.53 -11.44 8.81
CA LEU A 85 34.17 -10.34 9.72
C LEU A 85 33.41 -9.22 8.96
N PRO A 86 32.47 -8.50 9.60
CA PRO A 86 31.72 -7.44 8.95
C PRO A 86 32.52 -6.12 8.94
N GLY A 87 32.68 -5.53 7.75
CA GLY A 87 33.13 -4.16 7.55
C GLY A 87 32.07 -3.12 7.93
N PRO A 88 32.45 -1.84 8.12
CA PRO A 88 31.59 -0.81 8.72
C PRO A 88 30.48 -0.36 7.77
N ALA A 89 29.44 0.21 8.38
CA ALA A 89 28.23 0.73 7.75
C ALA A 89 28.48 1.45 6.41
N HIS A 90 28.08 0.80 5.32
CA HIS A 90 27.91 1.48 4.04
C HIS A 90 26.53 2.15 4.01
N THR A 91 26.53 3.47 4.14
CA THR A 91 25.51 4.31 3.51
C THR A 91 25.58 4.07 2.00
N SER A 92 24.72 3.22 1.45
CA SER A 92 24.65 3.01 -0.01
C SER A 92 23.40 3.68 -0.59
N SER A 93 23.60 4.88 -1.13
CA SER A 93 22.80 5.40 -2.23
C SER A 93 23.05 4.53 -3.46
N PHE A 94 22.16 3.62 -3.88
CA PHE A 94 22.30 2.98 -5.19
C PHE A 94 20.98 2.63 -5.89
N ALA A 95 20.90 3.12 -7.12
CA ALA A 95 19.97 2.77 -8.16
C ALA A 95 20.27 1.34 -8.69
N GLY A 96 19.28 0.47 -8.60
CA GLY A 96 19.25 -0.89 -9.14
C GLY A 96 17.83 -1.45 -8.96
N PRO A 97 17.39 -2.46 -9.73
CA PRO A 97 16.02 -2.95 -9.66
C PRO A 97 15.81 -3.62 -8.29
N ARG A 98 15.16 -2.88 -7.38
CA ARG A 98 14.71 -3.36 -6.08
C ARG A 98 14.00 -4.71 -6.28
N ARG A 99 14.33 -5.72 -5.47
CA ARG A 99 13.29 -6.69 -5.08
C ARG A 99 12.16 -5.84 -4.52
N LEU A 100 11.10 -5.67 -5.30
CA LEU A 100 10.01 -4.72 -5.00
C LEU A 100 9.31 -5.05 -3.68
N TYR A 101 9.51 -6.28 -3.18
CA TYR A 101 8.94 -6.81 -1.96
C TYR A 101 10.03 -7.61 -1.24
N GLY A 102 10.34 -7.23 -0.01
CA GLY A 102 11.28 -7.92 0.87
C GLY A 102 10.70 -8.00 2.29
N PRO A 103 11.29 -8.77 3.21
CA PRO A 103 10.78 -8.95 4.57
C PRO A 103 10.47 -7.62 5.27
N ALA A 104 11.32 -6.62 5.05
CA ALA A 104 11.13 -5.27 5.58
C ALA A 104 9.80 -4.62 5.18
N LEU A 105 9.29 -4.86 3.96
CA LEU A 105 8.02 -4.28 3.52
C LEU A 105 6.82 -4.94 4.19
N LEU A 106 6.88 -6.26 4.44
CA LEU A 106 5.82 -6.95 5.19
C LEU A 106 5.79 -6.44 6.64
N ASP A 107 6.96 -6.19 7.24
CA ASP A 107 7.07 -5.58 8.57
C ASP A 107 6.51 -4.14 8.58
N GLU A 108 6.79 -3.34 7.54
CA GLU A 108 6.22 -2.01 7.37
C GLU A 108 4.68 -2.04 7.23
N VAL A 109 4.14 -3.01 6.47
CA VAL A 109 2.69 -3.19 6.32
C VAL A 109 2.03 -3.54 7.66
N ALA A 110 2.65 -4.43 8.45
CA ALA A 110 2.19 -4.77 9.78
C ALA A 110 2.24 -3.56 10.72
N THR A 111 3.36 -2.82 10.71
CA THR A 111 3.53 -1.59 11.50
C THR A 111 2.47 -0.56 11.15
N PHE A 112 2.20 -0.35 9.86
CA PHE A 112 1.16 0.57 9.39
C PHE A 112 -0.22 0.16 9.91
N SER A 113 -0.54 -1.14 9.92
CA SER A 113 -1.82 -1.64 10.43
C SER A 113 -2.05 -1.29 11.90
N GLU A 114 -1.02 -1.36 12.73
CA GLU A 114 -1.10 -1.00 14.14
C GLU A 114 -1.23 0.53 14.32
N GLN A 115 -0.39 1.30 13.63
CA GLN A 115 -0.37 2.76 13.73
C GLN A 115 -1.65 3.40 13.18
N ALA A 116 -2.24 2.83 12.12
CA ALA A 116 -3.44 3.36 11.48
C ALA A 116 -4.61 3.49 12.46
N VAL A 117 -4.84 2.49 13.32
CA VAL A 117 -5.93 2.51 14.30
C VAL A 117 -5.70 3.60 15.35
N ALA A 118 -4.49 3.68 15.90
CA ALA A 118 -4.13 4.69 16.89
C ALA A 118 -4.28 6.11 16.31
N ALA A 119 -3.73 6.35 15.11
CA ALA A 119 -3.81 7.64 14.43
C ALA A 119 -5.25 8.11 14.24
N ILE A 120 -6.12 7.21 13.76
CA ILE A 120 -7.53 7.55 13.52
C ILE A 120 -8.27 7.83 14.82
N GLN A 121 -8.03 7.06 15.87
CA GLN A 121 -8.65 7.28 17.18
C GLN A 121 -8.22 8.61 17.82
N GLU A 122 -6.94 8.98 17.71
CA GLU A 122 -6.41 10.25 18.22
C GLU A 122 -7.07 11.48 17.57
N THR A 123 -7.47 11.37 16.31
CA THR A 123 -8.10 12.49 15.60
C THR A 123 -9.51 12.83 16.09
N GLY A 124 -10.21 11.88 16.72
CA GLY A 124 -11.64 12.02 17.08
C GLY A 124 -12.58 12.15 15.88
N LEU A 125 -12.10 11.94 14.65
CA LEU A 125 -12.91 11.98 13.45
C LEU A 125 -13.82 10.75 13.36
N SER A 126 -14.90 10.88 12.60
CA SER A 126 -15.82 9.77 12.33
C SER A 126 -16.07 9.65 10.83
N PHE A 127 -16.26 8.41 10.40
CA PHE A 127 -16.29 8.04 8.99
C PHE A 127 -17.51 7.17 8.70
N ASP A 128 -17.95 7.18 7.45
CA ASP A 128 -19.09 6.38 6.98
C ASP A 128 -18.62 5.12 6.24
N VAL A 129 -17.43 5.17 5.64
CA VAL A 129 -16.83 4.07 4.86
C VAL A 129 -15.31 4.16 4.84
N ILE A 130 -14.65 2.99 4.82
CA ILE A 130 -13.21 2.85 4.61
C ILE A 130 -12.97 2.43 3.16
N HIS A 131 -12.06 3.10 2.47
CA HIS A 131 -11.67 2.79 1.10
C HIS A 131 -10.17 2.51 1.03
N ALA A 132 -9.78 1.23 0.97
CA ALA A 132 -8.38 0.80 1.06
C ALA A 132 -7.81 0.36 -0.30
N HIS A 133 -6.66 0.92 -0.70
CA HIS A 133 -6.04 0.67 -1.99
C HIS A 133 -4.87 -0.31 -1.90
N ASP A 134 -4.94 -1.38 -2.70
CA ASP A 134 -3.96 -2.47 -2.78
C ASP A 134 -3.63 -3.18 -1.46
N TRP A 135 -3.06 -4.37 -1.59
CA TRP A 135 -2.82 -5.30 -0.49
C TRP A 135 -2.01 -4.71 0.67
N THR A 136 -1.15 -3.72 0.42
CA THR A 136 -0.32 -3.09 1.47
C THR A 136 -1.13 -2.31 2.49
N THR A 137 -2.37 -1.92 2.17
CA THR A 137 -3.24 -1.17 3.09
C THR A 137 -4.40 -2.01 3.64
N TRP A 138 -4.64 -3.21 3.11
CA TRP A 138 -5.78 -4.04 3.50
C TRP A 138 -5.73 -4.53 4.96
N PRO A 139 -4.56 -4.91 5.53
CA PRO A 139 -4.47 -5.21 6.96
C PRO A 139 -4.94 -4.05 7.84
N ALA A 140 -4.46 -2.82 7.55
CA ALA A 140 -4.89 -1.61 8.23
C ALA A 140 -6.40 -1.34 8.04
N GLY A 141 -6.92 -1.53 6.82
CA GLY A 141 -8.33 -1.38 6.52
C GLY A 141 -9.22 -2.36 7.31
N LEU A 142 -8.78 -3.61 7.45
CA LEU A 142 -9.49 -4.62 8.26
C LEU A 142 -9.44 -4.29 9.75
N ALA A 143 -8.29 -3.85 10.26
CA ALA A 143 -8.15 -3.42 11.66
C ALA A 143 -9.05 -2.23 11.97
N LEU A 144 -9.09 -1.22 11.09
CA LEU A 144 -9.98 -0.07 11.21
C LEU A 144 -11.45 -0.46 11.08
N ARG A 145 -11.81 -1.35 10.15
CA ARG A 145 -13.18 -1.87 10.02
C ARG A 145 -13.65 -2.48 11.34
N GLN A 146 -12.80 -3.30 11.97
CA GLN A 146 -13.10 -3.91 13.26
C GLN A 146 -13.18 -2.87 14.39
N ALA A 147 -12.29 -1.89 14.42
CA ALA A 147 -12.26 -0.86 15.45
C ALA A 147 -13.42 0.15 15.35
N LEU A 148 -13.84 0.49 14.13
CA LEU A 148 -14.84 1.53 13.85
C LEU A 148 -16.24 0.97 13.59
N GLY A 149 -16.37 -0.30 13.22
CA GLY A 149 -17.67 -0.94 12.93
C GLY A 149 -18.34 -0.42 11.65
N ILE A 150 -17.57 0.13 10.71
CA ILE A 150 -18.05 0.71 9.45
C ILE A 150 -17.60 -0.13 8.25
N PRO A 151 -18.31 -0.08 7.10
CA PRO A 151 -17.99 -0.92 5.95
C PRO A 151 -16.61 -0.62 5.34
N LEU A 152 -15.94 -1.69 4.89
CA LEU A 152 -14.67 -1.67 4.17
C LEU A 152 -14.88 -1.98 2.69
N VAL A 153 -14.42 -1.06 1.83
CA VAL A 153 -14.31 -1.25 0.39
C VAL A 153 -12.84 -1.33 0.04
N ILE A 154 -12.39 -2.45 -0.53
CA ILE A 154 -11.03 -2.58 -1.05
C ILE A 154 -10.98 -2.29 -2.54
N HIS A 155 -9.88 -1.71 -3.00
CA HIS A 155 -9.63 -1.39 -4.40
C HIS A 155 -8.41 -2.15 -4.88
N VAL A 156 -8.61 -3.02 -5.87
CA VAL A 156 -7.59 -3.91 -6.45
C VAL A 156 -7.10 -3.29 -7.76
N HIS A 157 -5.89 -2.74 -7.76
CA HIS A 157 -5.27 -2.24 -8.99
C HIS A 157 -4.62 -3.39 -9.78
N ILE A 158 -4.00 -4.32 -9.06
CA ILE A 158 -3.35 -5.51 -9.63
C ILE A 158 -3.22 -6.58 -8.54
N THR A 159 -3.37 -7.85 -8.92
CA THR A 159 -3.16 -8.98 -8.00
C THR A 159 -1.72 -9.49 -8.06
N GLU A 160 -1.25 -10.19 -7.03
CA GLU A 160 0.06 -10.84 -7.06
C GLU A 160 0.18 -11.89 -8.19
N TYR A 161 -0.91 -12.60 -8.50
CA TYR A 161 -0.95 -13.50 -9.66
C TYR A 161 -0.78 -12.75 -10.98
N ASP A 162 -1.41 -11.58 -11.14
CA ASP A 162 -1.24 -10.75 -12.33
C ASP A 162 0.18 -10.17 -12.45
N LYS A 163 0.84 -9.87 -11.33
CA LYS A 163 2.23 -9.36 -11.31
C LYS A 163 3.24 -10.42 -11.75
N THR A 164 3.07 -11.65 -11.28
CA THR A 164 4.06 -12.72 -11.42
C THR A 164 3.75 -13.69 -12.55
N GLY A 165 2.54 -13.63 -13.11
CA GLY A 165 2.08 -14.59 -14.12
C GLY A 165 2.14 -16.02 -13.60
N ASP A 166 1.79 -16.21 -12.32
CA ASP A 166 1.78 -17.50 -11.60
C ASP A 166 3.13 -18.19 -11.36
N GLN A 167 4.26 -17.58 -11.74
CA GLN A 167 5.56 -18.25 -11.68
C GLN A 167 6.33 -18.00 -10.39
N SER A 168 6.02 -16.92 -9.66
CA SER A 168 6.81 -16.48 -8.50
C SER A 168 6.01 -15.65 -7.50
N ALA A 169 4.74 -15.97 -7.31
CA ALA A 169 3.86 -15.26 -6.38
C ALA A 169 4.33 -15.43 -4.94
N ASP A 170 4.45 -14.32 -4.20
CA ASP A 170 4.84 -14.35 -2.79
C ASP A 170 3.68 -14.89 -1.91
N PRO A 171 3.85 -16.03 -1.22
CA PRO A 171 2.80 -16.61 -0.39
C PRO A 171 2.29 -15.66 0.71
N ALA A 172 3.14 -14.79 1.25
CA ALA A 172 2.75 -13.84 2.28
C ALA A 172 1.82 -12.75 1.71
N VAL A 173 2.12 -12.25 0.51
CA VAL A 173 1.27 -11.29 -0.20
C VAL A 173 -0.06 -11.94 -0.58
N LEU A 174 -0.03 -13.18 -1.09
CA LEU A 174 -1.24 -13.93 -1.42
C LEU A 174 -2.16 -14.14 -0.21
N ALA A 175 -1.58 -14.40 0.97
CA ALA A 175 -2.35 -14.52 2.21
C ALA A 175 -3.06 -13.22 2.57
N ILE A 176 -2.36 -12.08 2.51
CA ILE A 176 -2.93 -10.75 2.75
C ILE A 176 -4.04 -10.44 1.72
N GLU A 177 -3.77 -10.72 0.45
CA GLU A 177 -4.74 -10.46 -0.61
C GLU A 177 -6.02 -11.29 -0.43
N SER A 178 -5.87 -12.58 -0.17
CA SER A 178 -6.98 -13.51 0.07
C SER A 178 -7.82 -13.08 1.26
N GLU A 179 -7.17 -12.78 2.40
CA GLU A 179 -7.87 -12.33 3.60
C GLU A 179 -8.60 -11.00 3.37
N GLY A 180 -7.93 -10.01 2.78
CA GLY A 180 -8.50 -8.72 2.47
C GLY A 180 -9.74 -8.83 1.58
N MET A 181 -9.65 -9.60 0.50
CA MET A 181 -10.76 -9.80 -0.43
C MET A 181 -11.94 -10.56 0.19
N GLN A 182 -11.69 -11.58 1.01
CA GLN A 182 -12.76 -12.37 1.63
C GLN A 182 -13.48 -11.61 2.74
N ARG A 183 -12.78 -10.70 3.44
CA ARG A 183 -13.32 -10.00 4.61
C ARG A 183 -13.87 -8.60 4.28
N ALA A 184 -13.55 -8.03 3.12
CA ALA A 184 -14.09 -6.73 2.69
C ALA A 184 -15.59 -6.80 2.39
N ASP A 185 -16.32 -5.71 2.64
CA ASP A 185 -17.75 -5.64 2.35
C ASP A 185 -18.00 -5.44 0.84
N ARG A 186 -17.06 -4.81 0.12
CA ARG A 186 -17.03 -4.68 -1.35
C ARG A 186 -15.62 -4.71 -1.90
N VAL A 187 -15.48 -5.20 -3.14
CA VAL A 187 -14.23 -5.20 -3.90
C VAL A 187 -14.41 -4.38 -5.16
N ILE A 188 -13.58 -3.36 -5.36
CA ILE A 188 -13.49 -2.61 -6.60
C ILE A 188 -12.32 -3.16 -7.41
N ALA A 189 -12.57 -3.59 -8.64
CA ALA A 189 -11.54 -4.06 -9.56
C ALA A 189 -11.39 -3.09 -10.73
N VAL A 190 -10.14 -2.75 -11.09
CA VAL A 190 -9.87 -1.75 -12.14
C VAL A 190 -10.13 -2.24 -13.57
N SER A 191 -10.43 -3.52 -13.74
CA SER A 191 -10.81 -4.09 -15.04
C SER A 191 -11.56 -5.41 -14.86
N ARG A 192 -12.22 -5.87 -15.93
CA ARG A 192 -12.82 -7.21 -15.97
C ARG A 192 -11.80 -8.33 -15.77
N ARG A 193 -10.55 -8.14 -16.24
CA ARG A 193 -9.48 -9.12 -16.04
C ARG A 193 -9.13 -9.26 -14.56
N ILE A 194 -8.95 -8.14 -13.86
CA ILE A 194 -8.68 -8.15 -12.41
C ILE A 194 -9.88 -8.74 -11.65
N ALA A 195 -11.10 -8.36 -12.02
CA ALA A 195 -12.31 -8.94 -11.42
C ALA A 195 -12.36 -10.46 -11.59
N GLN A 196 -12.03 -10.96 -12.77
CA GLN A 196 -11.97 -12.39 -13.04
C GLN A 196 -10.88 -13.08 -12.21
N SER A 197 -9.71 -12.45 -12.05
CA SER A 197 -8.64 -12.94 -11.18
C SER A 197 -9.11 -13.04 -9.71
N CYS A 198 -9.81 -12.01 -9.19
CA CYS A 198 -10.39 -12.03 -7.85
C CYS A 198 -11.36 -13.21 -7.66
N ILE A 199 -12.19 -13.52 -8.67
CA ILE A 199 -13.14 -14.64 -8.63
C ILE A 199 -12.40 -15.98 -8.67
N ASP A 200 -11.60 -16.19 -9.72
CA ASP A 200 -11.03 -17.50 -10.03
C ASP A 200 -9.91 -17.92 -9.08
N ARG A 201 -9.16 -16.95 -8.56
CA ARG A 201 -7.92 -17.20 -7.80
C ARG A 201 -8.07 -16.95 -6.30
N TYR A 202 -8.98 -16.06 -5.90
CA TYR A 202 -9.20 -15.71 -4.49
C TYR A 202 -10.60 -16.11 -3.98
N GLY A 203 -11.48 -16.61 -4.86
CA GLY A 203 -12.80 -17.12 -4.47
C GLY A 203 -13.79 -16.04 -4.07
N VAL A 204 -13.59 -14.80 -4.54
CA VAL A 204 -14.47 -13.68 -4.20
C VAL A 204 -15.82 -13.83 -4.90
N ALA A 205 -16.90 -13.64 -4.15
CA ALA A 205 -18.25 -13.71 -4.70
C ALA A 205 -18.48 -12.61 -5.76
N PRO A 206 -18.98 -12.93 -6.97
CA PRO A 206 -19.17 -11.95 -8.04
C PRO A 206 -20.01 -10.73 -7.65
N GLU A 207 -21.00 -10.91 -6.78
CA GLU A 207 -21.88 -9.87 -6.24
C GLU A 207 -21.17 -8.86 -5.32
N GLN A 208 -20.02 -9.23 -4.75
CA GLN A 208 -19.19 -8.36 -3.93
C GLN A 208 -18.31 -7.44 -4.81
N ILE A 209 -18.09 -7.82 -6.07
CA ILE A 209 -17.17 -7.14 -6.98
C ILE A 209 -17.89 -6.08 -7.81
N ARG A 210 -17.28 -4.90 -7.92
CA ARG A 210 -17.65 -3.86 -8.88
C ARG A 210 -16.45 -3.50 -9.76
N VAL A 211 -16.63 -3.57 -11.07
CA VAL A 211 -15.62 -3.10 -12.03
C VAL A 211 -15.72 -1.60 -12.20
N VAL A 212 -14.63 -0.88 -11.93
CA VAL A 212 -14.50 0.56 -12.17
C VAL A 212 -13.16 0.80 -12.84
N TYR A 213 -13.18 1.15 -14.13
CA TYR A 213 -11.96 1.40 -14.88
C TYR A 213 -11.26 2.68 -14.41
N ASN A 214 -9.93 2.64 -14.34
CA ASN A 214 -9.14 3.83 -14.04
C ASN A 214 -9.39 4.90 -15.10
N ALA A 215 -9.75 6.10 -14.65
CA ALA A 215 -9.82 7.25 -15.53
C ALA A 215 -8.41 7.74 -15.84
N LEU A 216 -8.08 7.87 -17.12
CA LEU A 216 -6.94 8.66 -17.55
C LEU A 216 -7.38 10.13 -17.51
N GLU A 217 -6.81 10.94 -16.62
CA GLU A 217 -6.83 12.38 -16.90
C GLU A 217 -6.11 12.59 -18.24
N PRO A 218 -6.68 13.31 -19.21
CA PRO A 218 -5.92 13.76 -20.35
C PRO A 218 -4.75 14.57 -19.78
N LEU A 219 -3.52 14.08 -19.93
CA LEU A 219 -2.33 14.84 -19.59
C LEU A 219 -2.44 16.18 -20.32
N GLY A 220 -2.85 17.24 -19.61
CA GLY A 220 -2.88 18.59 -20.15
C GLY A 220 -1.52 18.86 -20.76
N LYS A 221 -1.46 19.25 -22.05
CA LYS A 221 -0.27 19.29 -22.92
C LYS A 221 1.03 19.45 -22.12
N ALA A 222 1.63 18.34 -21.70
CA ALA A 222 2.89 18.39 -21.00
C ALA A 222 3.91 18.97 -21.98
N ARG A 223 4.43 20.16 -21.67
CA ARG A 223 5.52 20.77 -22.43
C ARG A 223 6.67 19.76 -22.42
N ARG A 224 6.86 19.06 -23.55
CA ARG A 224 7.95 18.08 -23.73
C ARG A 224 9.29 18.79 -23.48
N ARG A 225 9.83 18.68 -22.26
CA ARG A 225 11.26 18.87 -22.04
C ARG A 225 11.93 17.59 -22.53
N ARG A 226 12.46 17.65 -23.75
CA ARG A 226 13.32 16.61 -24.31
C ARG A 226 14.58 16.48 -23.44
N HIS A 227 14.56 15.59 -22.47
CA HIS A 227 15.77 14.99 -21.95
C HIS A 227 15.86 13.60 -22.58
N GLY A 228 16.93 13.37 -23.35
CA GLY A 228 17.15 12.12 -24.05
C GLY A 228 17.13 10.96 -23.06
N LYS A 229 16.22 10.00 -23.27
CA LYS A 229 16.24 8.74 -22.55
C LYS A 229 17.07 7.77 -23.39
N THR A 230 18.18 7.30 -22.83
CA THR A 230 18.92 6.15 -23.37
C THR A 230 18.07 4.91 -23.13
N VAL A 231 17.66 4.23 -24.19
CA VAL A 231 17.03 2.91 -24.12
C VAL A 231 18.14 1.89 -24.35
N LEU A 232 18.46 1.10 -23.33
CA LEU A 232 19.35 -0.05 -23.49
C LEU A 232 18.54 -1.22 -24.06
N PHE A 233 18.94 -1.72 -25.22
CA PHE A 233 18.54 -3.03 -25.71
C PHE A 233 19.67 -4.01 -25.41
N LEU A 234 19.37 -5.10 -24.70
CA LEU A 234 20.21 -6.29 -24.69
C LEU A 234 19.82 -7.10 -25.93
N VAL A 235 20.74 -7.17 -26.89
CA VAL A 235 20.62 -8.04 -28.07
C VAL A 235 21.43 -9.29 -27.74
N GLY A 236 20.76 -10.45 -27.74
CA GLY A 236 21.40 -11.76 -27.81
C GLY A 236 21.62 -12.17 -29.26
#